data_AF-A0A2V4B9P6-F1
#
_entry.id   AF-A0A2V4B9P6-F1
#
_cell.length_a   1.000
_cell.length_b   1.000
_cell.length_c   1.000
_cell.angle_alpha   90.00
_cell.angle_beta   90.00
_cell.angle_gamma   90.00
#
_symmetry.space_group_name_H-M   'P 1'
#
loop_
_entity.id
_entity.type
_entity.pdbx_description
1 polymer ?
#
loop_
_entity_poly.entity_id
_entity_poly.type
_entity_poly.pdbx_seq_one_letter_code
_entity_poly.pdbx_strand_id
1 'polypeptide(L)'
;MRTWSALAALGAMAVLATGCAEVNDAADQVNSAAGKASVCAEALGVADLNPNVDPEQVRADAEQKANRLRELGEQATQQDLRQTLVAMADGYLELEQGKLDHLNGFNQWLQQNLRNLEQLRQACA
;
A
#
# COMPACT_ATOMS: atom_id res chain seq x y z
N MET A 1 -17.52 35.87 -47.20
CA MET A 1 -18.44 34.83 -46.68
C MET A 1 -18.00 33.50 -47.30
N ARG A 2 -17.33 32.64 -46.54
CA ARG A 2 -16.82 31.35 -47.02
C ARG A 2 -17.22 30.29 -46.01
N THR A 3 -18.19 29.49 -46.41
CA THR A 3 -18.70 28.29 -45.74
C THR A 3 -17.58 27.27 -45.57
N TRP A 4 -17.37 26.72 -44.38
CA TRP A 4 -16.70 25.43 -44.20
C TRP A 4 -17.53 24.53 -43.31
N SER A 5 -17.62 23.30 -43.78
CA SER A 5 -18.56 22.25 -43.43
C SER A 5 -18.23 21.56 -42.11
N ALA A 6 -19.24 20.83 -41.64
CA ALA A 6 -19.28 19.97 -40.47
C ALA A 6 -18.27 18.80 -40.46
N LEU A 7 -18.26 18.12 -39.32
CA LEU A 7 -17.86 16.73 -39.04
C LEU A 7 -16.41 16.50 -38.61
N ALA A 8 -16.23 16.27 -37.30
CA ALA A 8 -15.75 14.98 -36.76
C ALA A 8 -15.79 15.01 -35.22
N ALA A 9 -16.93 14.66 -34.63
CA ALA A 9 -16.96 14.17 -33.25
C ALA A 9 -16.42 12.73 -33.28
N LEU A 10 -15.10 12.58 -33.20
CA LEU A 10 -14.42 11.31 -33.04
C LEU A 10 -14.22 11.05 -31.55
N GLY A 11 -14.70 9.88 -31.14
CA GLY A 11 -14.84 9.47 -29.76
C GLY A 11 -13.52 9.31 -29.02
N ALA A 12 -13.56 9.69 -27.76
CA ALA A 12 -12.66 9.23 -26.71
C ALA A 12 -13.39 9.43 -25.37
N MET A 13 -14.51 8.73 -25.18
CA MET A 13 -15.03 8.54 -23.83
C MET A 13 -14.40 7.27 -23.27
N ALA A 14 -13.39 7.55 -22.45
CA ALA A 14 -12.69 6.69 -21.52
C ALA A 14 -13.47 5.41 -21.18
N VAL A 15 -12.81 4.29 -21.44
CA VAL A 15 -13.14 2.99 -20.88
C VAL A 15 -13.21 3.16 -19.36
N LEU A 16 -14.38 2.84 -18.80
CA LEU A 16 -14.55 2.63 -17.38
C LEU A 16 -13.84 1.32 -17.02
N ALA A 17 -12.53 1.35 -16.84
CA ALA A 17 -11.76 0.26 -16.26
C ALA A 17 -11.83 0.34 -14.72
N THR A 18 -13.03 0.16 -14.17
CA THR A 18 -13.18 -0.22 -12.77
C THR A 18 -12.90 -1.72 -12.67
N GLY A 19 -11.62 -2.06 -12.53
CA GLY A 19 -11.18 -3.45 -12.37
C GLY A 19 -9.80 -3.65 -12.96
N CYS A 20 -8.80 -3.66 -12.08
CA CYS A 20 -7.40 -4.06 -12.29
C CYS A 20 -7.10 -4.74 -13.64
N ALA A 21 -6.67 -3.95 -14.64
CA ALA A 21 -5.79 -4.29 -15.76
C ALA A 21 -6.20 -3.53 -17.03
N GLU A 22 -5.62 -2.35 -17.25
CA GLU A 22 -5.54 -1.79 -18.60
C GLU A 22 -4.07 -1.89 -19.05
N VAL A 23 -3.81 -2.90 -19.88
CA VAL A 23 -2.50 -3.26 -20.42
C VAL A 23 -2.29 -2.47 -21.71
N ASN A 24 -1.37 -1.51 -21.71
CA ASN A 24 -0.74 -1.04 -22.96
C ASN A 24 0.63 -0.36 -22.72
N ASP A 25 1.67 -1.16 -22.42
CA ASP A 25 3.07 -0.99 -22.86
C ASP A 25 3.94 -2.11 -22.25
N ALA A 26 3.95 -3.26 -22.92
CA ALA A 26 4.07 -4.58 -22.29
C ALA A 26 5.46 -5.24 -22.44
N ALA A 27 6.39 -4.94 -21.52
CA ALA A 27 7.39 -5.90 -21.03
C ALA A 27 8.00 -5.42 -19.72
N ASP A 28 8.61 -4.22 -19.71
CA ASP A 28 9.24 -3.65 -18.51
C ASP A 28 8.22 -3.12 -17.49
N GLN A 29 7.10 -2.54 -17.97
CA GLN A 29 6.00 -2.13 -17.10
C GLN A 29 5.21 -3.31 -16.56
N VAL A 30 5.10 -4.42 -17.32
CA VAL A 30 4.39 -5.63 -16.86
C VAL A 30 5.13 -6.30 -15.71
N ASN A 31 6.48 -6.40 -15.79
CA ASN A 31 7.27 -6.97 -14.70
C ASN A 31 7.20 -6.10 -13.42
N SER A 32 7.28 -4.77 -13.57
CA SER A 32 7.20 -3.85 -12.43
C SER A 32 5.78 -3.73 -11.85
N ALA A 33 4.74 -3.78 -12.68
CA ALA A 33 3.34 -3.71 -12.24
C ALA A 33 2.88 -5.03 -11.61
N ALA A 34 3.27 -6.18 -12.17
CA ALA A 34 3.02 -7.48 -11.54
C ALA A 34 3.74 -7.60 -10.19
N GLY A 35 4.99 -7.10 -10.12
CA GLY A 35 5.75 -6.99 -8.86
C GLY A 35 5.05 -6.08 -7.84
N LYS A 36 4.62 -4.88 -8.26
CA LYS A 36 3.86 -3.94 -7.41
C LYS A 36 2.60 -4.60 -6.86
N ALA A 37 1.78 -5.20 -7.72
CA ALA A 37 0.51 -5.79 -7.33
C ALA A 37 0.71 -6.95 -6.34
N SER A 38 1.72 -7.80 -6.56
CA SER A 38 2.06 -8.89 -5.64
C SER A 38 2.52 -8.37 -4.27
N VAL A 39 3.44 -7.40 -4.26
CA VAL A 39 3.95 -6.77 -3.04
C VAL A 39 2.80 -6.09 -2.27
N CYS A 40 1.93 -5.38 -2.98
CA CYS A 40 0.78 -4.70 -2.40
C CYS A 40 -0.25 -5.66 -1.81
N ALA A 41 -0.62 -6.72 -2.53
CA ALA A 41 -1.57 -7.71 -2.04
C ALA A 41 -1.06 -8.35 -0.74
N GLU A 42 0.22 -8.69 -0.69
CA GLU A 42 0.80 -9.29 0.50
C GLU A 42 0.97 -8.29 1.64
N ALA A 43 1.46 -7.08 1.35
CA ALA A 43 1.63 -6.04 2.35
C ALA A 43 0.31 -5.66 3.02
N LEU A 44 -0.77 -5.54 2.24
CA LEU A 44 -2.11 -5.27 2.77
C LEU A 44 -2.63 -6.42 3.64
N GLY A 45 -2.26 -7.67 3.33
CA GLY A 45 -2.58 -8.83 4.17
C GLY A 45 -1.79 -8.84 5.49
N VAL A 46 -0.51 -8.46 5.47
CA VAL A 46 0.32 -8.35 6.69
C VAL A 46 -0.16 -7.20 7.59
N ALA A 47 -0.57 -6.10 6.96
CA ALA A 47 -0.99 -4.87 7.61
C ALA A 47 -2.48 -4.81 8.00
N ASP A 48 -3.19 -5.95 8.00
CA ASP A 48 -4.60 -6.01 8.38
C ASP A 48 -4.78 -5.70 9.88
N LEU A 49 -4.94 -4.41 10.18
CA LEU A 49 -5.12 -3.87 11.53
C LEU A 49 -6.59 -3.52 11.76
N ASN A 50 -7.22 -4.28 12.64
CA ASN A 50 -8.57 -4.00 13.14
C ASN A 50 -8.49 -2.97 14.31
N PRO A 51 -9.35 -1.95 14.38
CA PRO A 51 -9.35 -0.98 15.48
C PRO A 51 -9.70 -1.56 16.86
N ASN A 52 -10.25 -2.77 16.92
CA ASN A 52 -10.62 -3.48 18.16
C ASN A 52 -9.65 -4.63 18.51
N VAL A 53 -8.38 -4.54 18.08
CA VAL A 53 -7.36 -5.58 18.35
C VAL A 53 -6.89 -5.59 19.81
N ASP A 54 -6.51 -6.78 20.27
CA ASP A 54 -5.84 -6.96 21.56
C ASP A 54 -4.34 -6.59 21.45
N PRO A 55 -3.82 -5.63 22.25
CA PRO A 55 -2.42 -5.25 22.23
C PRO A 55 -1.43 -6.42 22.38
N GLU A 56 -1.80 -7.43 23.19
CA GLU A 56 -0.95 -8.59 23.45
C GLU A 56 -0.84 -9.48 22.21
N GLN A 57 -1.94 -9.66 21.47
CA GLN A 57 -1.95 -10.41 20.21
C GLN A 57 -1.13 -9.70 19.14
N VAL A 58 -1.28 -8.38 19.03
CA VAL A 58 -0.51 -7.61 18.04
C VAL A 58 0.98 -7.66 18.35
N ARG A 59 1.37 -7.61 19.64
CA ARG A 59 2.78 -7.73 20.05
C ARG A 59 3.34 -9.12 19.77
N ALA A 60 2.56 -10.18 19.97
CA ALA A 60 3.01 -11.55 19.70
C ALA A 60 3.42 -11.78 18.23
N ASP A 61 2.73 -11.12 17.30
CA ASP A 61 3.01 -11.22 15.86
C ASP A 61 3.92 -10.11 15.33
N ALA A 62 4.30 -9.14 16.16
CA ALA A 62 4.92 -7.89 15.72
C ALA A 62 6.26 -8.12 15.02
N GLU A 63 7.13 -8.98 15.55
CA GLU A 63 8.42 -9.30 14.93
C GLU A 63 8.24 -9.90 13.53
N GLN A 64 7.35 -10.89 13.41
CA GLN A 64 7.06 -11.54 12.14
C GLN A 64 6.52 -10.54 11.11
N LYS A 65 5.59 -9.68 11.51
CA LYS A 65 5.03 -8.64 10.63
C LYS A 65 6.09 -7.62 10.22
N ALA A 66 6.94 -7.19 11.16
CA ALA A 66 8.05 -6.27 10.88
C ALA A 66 9.01 -6.86 9.84
N ASN A 67 9.44 -8.10 10.02
CA ASN A 67 10.35 -8.77 9.10
C ASN A 67 9.73 -8.91 7.71
N ARG A 68 8.46 -9.35 7.62
CA ARG A 68 7.80 -9.49 6.32
C ARG A 68 7.62 -8.16 5.59
N LEU A 69 7.27 -7.10 6.30
CA LEU A 69 7.14 -5.76 5.72
C LEU A 69 8.49 -5.22 5.21
N ARG A 70 9.60 -5.50 5.90
CA ARG A 70 10.96 -5.15 5.40
C ARG A 70 11.29 -5.90 4.12
N GLU A 71 11.08 -7.20 4.07
CA GLU A 71 11.31 -8.02 2.88
C GLU A 71 10.49 -7.52 1.67
N LEU A 72 9.23 -7.15 1.91
CA LEU A 72 8.36 -6.56 0.88
C LEU A 72 8.85 -5.17 0.45
N GLY A 73 9.37 -4.37 1.38
CA GLY A 73 9.99 -3.08 1.09
C GLY A 73 11.23 -3.21 0.21
N GLU A 74 12.06 -4.23 0.42
CA GLU A 74 13.22 -4.54 -0.43
C GLU A 74 12.82 -4.95 -1.85
N GLN A 75 11.66 -5.61 -1.99
CA GLN A 75 11.08 -5.99 -3.28
C GLN A 75 10.35 -4.83 -3.99
N ALA A 76 9.97 -3.78 -3.25
CA ALA A 76 9.25 -2.64 -3.78
C ALA A 76 10.17 -1.74 -4.63
N THR A 77 9.87 -1.64 -5.91
CA THR A 77 10.61 -0.75 -6.84
C THR A 77 10.22 0.72 -6.68
N GLN A 78 8.99 1.00 -6.25
CA GLN A 78 8.54 2.37 -6.01
C GLN A 78 9.01 2.86 -4.64
N GLN A 79 9.57 4.07 -4.62
CA GLN A 79 10.13 4.66 -3.40
C GLN A 79 9.07 4.85 -2.31
N ASP A 80 7.89 5.37 -2.66
CA ASP A 80 6.84 5.68 -1.67
C ASP A 80 6.26 4.40 -1.04
N LEU A 81 6.10 3.34 -1.84
CA LEU A 81 5.70 2.02 -1.34
C LEU A 81 6.77 1.47 -0.40
N ARG A 82 8.04 1.48 -0.80
CA ARG A 82 9.15 1.03 0.05
C ARG A 82 9.19 1.79 1.38
N GLN A 83 9.09 3.12 1.34
CA GLN A 83 9.11 3.97 2.54
C GLN A 83 7.95 3.65 3.47
N THR A 84 6.75 3.47 2.92
CA THR A 84 5.56 3.12 3.72
C THR A 84 5.74 1.76 4.40
N LEU A 85 6.23 0.74 3.66
CA LEU A 85 6.45 -0.60 4.20
C LEU A 85 7.50 -0.61 5.32
N VAL A 86 8.62 0.09 5.13
CA VAL A 86 9.66 0.22 6.15
C VAL A 86 9.14 0.95 7.39
N ALA A 87 8.37 2.04 7.22
CA ALA A 87 7.80 2.77 8.35
C ALA A 87 6.82 1.91 9.18
N MET A 88 6.03 1.06 8.51
CA MET A 88 5.17 0.09 9.20
C MET A 88 5.98 -0.97 9.94
N ALA A 89 7.05 -1.49 9.30
CA ALA A 89 7.93 -2.46 9.93
C ALA A 89 8.63 -1.92 11.18
N ASP A 90 9.11 -0.68 11.14
CA ASP A 90 9.72 -0.02 12.29
C ASP A 90 8.70 0.16 13.42
N GLY A 91 7.45 0.54 13.09
CA GLY A 91 6.37 0.59 14.06
C GLY A 91 6.13 -0.74 14.76
N TYR A 92 6.04 -1.85 14.02
CA TYR A 92 5.89 -3.18 14.64
C TYR A 92 7.10 -3.55 15.51
N LEU A 93 8.31 -3.22 15.10
CA LEU A 93 9.51 -3.49 15.90
C LEU A 93 9.53 -2.67 17.21
N GLU A 94 9.07 -1.42 17.19
CA GLU A 94 8.93 -0.61 18.40
C GLU A 94 7.93 -1.21 19.38
N LEU A 95 6.83 -1.78 18.87
CA LEU A 95 5.82 -2.47 19.67
C LEU A 95 6.38 -3.75 20.30
N GLU A 96 7.12 -4.55 19.53
CA GLU A 96 7.78 -5.78 20.01
C GLU A 96 8.75 -5.49 21.16
N GLN A 97 9.60 -4.46 21.00
CA GLN A 97 10.64 -4.11 21.96
C GLN A 97 10.11 -3.48 23.26
N GLY A 98 8.79 -3.36 23.42
CA GLY A 98 8.17 -2.77 24.61
C GLY A 98 8.53 -1.29 24.79
N LYS A 99 8.88 -0.59 23.71
CA LYS A 99 9.24 0.85 23.74
C LYS A 99 8.03 1.76 23.94
N LEU A 100 6.82 1.20 23.99
CA LEU A 100 5.56 1.90 24.12
C LEU A 100 5.05 1.79 25.55
N ASP A 101 4.75 2.93 26.18
CA ASP A 101 3.99 2.95 27.44
C ASP A 101 2.65 2.22 27.25
N HIS A 102 2.38 1.19 28.06
CA HIS A 102 1.40 0.12 27.77
C HIS A 102 0.06 0.55 27.16
N LEU A 103 -0.57 1.65 27.63
CA LEU A 103 -1.88 2.08 27.15
C LEU A 103 -1.83 3.28 26.20
N ASN A 104 -1.09 4.33 26.55
CA ASN A 104 -0.99 5.53 25.72
C ASN A 104 -0.11 5.31 24.48
N GLY A 105 0.98 4.56 24.62
CA GLY A 105 1.88 4.23 23.53
C GLY A 105 1.21 3.31 22.50
N PHE A 106 0.43 2.32 22.94
CA PHE A 106 -0.31 1.45 22.03
C PHE A 106 -1.33 2.21 21.18
N ASN A 107 -2.13 3.10 21.79
CA ASN A 107 -3.11 3.88 21.04
C ASN A 107 -2.44 4.81 20.01
N GLN A 108 -1.32 5.45 20.38
CA GLN A 108 -0.56 6.29 19.44
C GLN A 108 0.03 5.46 18.29
N TRP A 109 0.59 4.29 18.61
CA TRP A 109 1.11 3.34 17.64
C TRP A 109 0.02 2.86 16.67
N LEU A 110 -1.17 2.52 17.18
CA LEU A 110 -2.29 2.07 16.37
C LEU A 110 -2.74 3.17 15.41
N GLN A 111 -2.90 4.39 15.91
CA GLN A 111 -3.25 5.55 15.08
C GLN A 111 -2.21 5.82 13.99
N GLN A 112 -0.91 5.70 14.30
CA GLN A 112 0.15 5.85 13.32
C GLN A 112 0.09 4.74 12.26
N ASN A 113 -0.10 3.49 12.65
CA ASN A 113 -0.15 2.38 11.72
C ASN A 113 -1.42 2.39 10.85
N LEU A 114 -2.55 2.89 11.36
CA LEU A 114 -3.74 3.14 10.54
C LEU A 114 -3.49 4.21 9.47
N ARG A 115 -2.73 5.27 9.79
CA ARG A 115 -2.29 6.26 8.79
C ARG A 115 -1.34 5.65 7.75
N ASN A 116 -0.41 4.80 8.18
CA ASN A 116 0.51 4.11 7.27
C ASN A 116 -0.25 3.12 6.37
N LEU A 117 -1.25 2.41 6.91
CA LEU A 117 -2.12 1.52 6.15
C LEU A 117 -2.91 2.27 5.07
N GLU A 118 -3.38 3.49 5.38
CA GLU A 118 -4.03 4.34 4.39
C GLU A 118 -3.06 4.79 3.29
N GLN A 119 -1.84 5.19 3.66
CA GLN A 119 -0.78 5.48 2.69
C GLN A 119 -0.43 4.27 1.82
N LEU A 120 -0.39 3.07 2.41
CA LEU A 120 -0.16 1.83 1.69
C LEU A 120 -1.26 1.58 0.65
N ARG A 121 -2.53 1.77 1.02
CA ARG A 121 -3.66 1.66 0.07
C ARG A 121 -3.53 2.67 -1.08
N GLN A 122 -3.14 3.90 -0.79
CA GLN A 122 -2.94 4.93 -1.81
C GLN A 122 -1.76 4.61 -2.73
N ALA A 123 -0.64 4.12 -2.18
CA ALA A 123 0.52 3.69 -2.95
C ALA A 123 0.22 2.46 -3.81
N CYS A 124 -0.73 1.62 -3.39
CA CYS A 124 -1.13 0.39 -4.07
C CYS A 124 -2.24 0.55 -5.11
N ALA A 125 -2.94 1.69 -5.13
CA ALA A 125 -3.80 2.10 -6.23
C ALA A 125 -2.97 2.43 -7.49
#